data_AF-A0AA36AWE9-F1
#
_entry.id   AF-A0AA36AWE9-F1
#
_cell.length_a   1.000
_cell.length_b   1.000
_cell.length_c   1.000
_cell.angle_alpha   90.00
_cell.angle_beta   90.00
_cell.angle_gamma   90.00
#
_symmetry.space_group_name_H-M   'P 1'
#
loop_
_entity.id
_entity.type
_entity.pdbx_description
1 polymer ?
#
loop_
_entity_poly.entity_id
_entity_poly.type
_entity_poly.pdbx_seq_one_letter_code
_entity_poly.pdbx_strand_id
1 'polypeptide(L)'
;MIVAEFAQQVAVVYENFSKELDSVITTFRKTSKDLKKDRPPIDSPTSIFAAWETLFQETENDAQAHLDVASLLIKNVYKPLEEIATHKTSQAQKLYQFRDVFEDLIKRSEDHLMDLEKEYHSSYTRYSNIMSTSGRETAKIDFYNAHNDYVLQFRASNCLVEKVEDVLPAVLEELEEIHIDTCNTIKAAIESHALVLLNKATERHRRFDDLLKVCHQVNPQLDVSFFIRSMSQDVLSLQQQPYQFNYPADINAELMELESVRDQLIIDRHTESTIRSRRQAVQKEASELTSYIKQNQDVTQTLVNMCQRNLANHLYAKVYETQEDMCRKRNEIRLANIQLAAVRAQQEMKTIFFIVIAGKVAIFPILTVVLSLTKSSIG
;
A
#
# COMPACT_ATOMS: atom_id res chain seq x y z
N MET A 1 -12.16 -13.39 -32.99
CA MET A 1 -12.96 -12.21 -32.63
C MET A 1 -13.17 -12.09 -31.12
N ILE A 2 -13.85 -13.03 -30.45
CA ILE A 2 -14.13 -12.96 -28.99
C ILE A 2 -12.85 -12.75 -28.14
N VAL A 3 -11.77 -13.47 -28.43
CA VAL A 3 -10.49 -13.32 -27.70
C VAL A 3 -9.89 -11.91 -27.87
N ALA A 4 -10.03 -11.32 -29.06
CA ALA A 4 -9.54 -9.98 -29.35
C ALA A 4 -10.38 -8.91 -28.62
N GLU A 5 -11.71 -9.04 -28.64
CA GLU A 5 -12.63 -8.14 -27.91
C GLU A 5 -12.38 -8.20 -26.40
N PHE A 6 -12.19 -9.40 -25.85
CA PHE A 6 -11.81 -9.59 -24.45
C PHE A 6 -10.49 -8.85 -24.13
N ALA A 7 -9.47 -9.03 -24.95
CA ALA A 7 -8.17 -8.36 -24.79
C ALA A 7 -8.32 -6.83 -24.81
N GLN A 8 -9.14 -6.28 -25.71
CA GLN A 8 -9.42 -4.85 -25.77
C GLN A 8 -10.12 -4.34 -24.50
N GLN A 9 -11.14 -5.05 -24.01
CA GLN A 9 -11.87 -4.65 -22.80
C GLN A 9 -10.96 -4.70 -21.56
N VAL A 10 -10.13 -5.74 -21.43
CA VAL A 10 -9.15 -5.84 -20.34
C VAL A 10 -8.13 -4.71 -20.40
N ALA A 11 -7.64 -4.36 -21.59
CA ALA A 11 -6.72 -3.24 -21.75
C ALA A 11 -7.34 -1.91 -21.28
N VAL A 12 -8.60 -1.63 -21.65
CA VAL A 12 -9.32 -0.43 -21.17
C VAL A 12 -9.45 -0.40 -19.65
N VAL A 13 -9.72 -1.54 -19.02
CA VAL A 13 -9.77 -1.64 -17.55
C VAL A 13 -8.41 -1.30 -16.93
N TYR A 14 -7.31 -1.82 -17.47
CA TYR A 14 -5.97 -1.48 -16.99
C TYR A 14 -5.59 -0.02 -17.19
N GLU A 15 -5.97 0.60 -18.30
CA GLU A 15 -5.77 2.04 -18.51
C GLU A 15 -6.53 2.89 -17.48
N ASN A 16 -7.79 2.54 -17.21
CA ASN A 16 -8.60 3.26 -16.23
C ASN A 16 -8.05 3.10 -14.82
N PHE A 17 -7.67 1.87 -14.45
CA PHE A 17 -7.02 1.60 -13.17
C PHE A 17 -5.74 2.43 -12.98
N SER A 18 -4.87 2.48 -13.99
CA SER A 18 -3.66 3.31 -13.96
C SER A 18 -3.99 4.79 -13.75
N LYS A 19 -4.95 5.33 -14.49
CA LYS A 19 -5.35 6.76 -14.39
C LYS A 19 -5.91 7.11 -13.01
N GLU A 20 -6.74 6.23 -12.45
CA GLU A 20 -7.30 6.43 -11.10
C GLU A 20 -6.19 6.40 -10.05
N LEU A 21 -5.25 5.46 -10.16
CA LEU A 21 -4.14 5.32 -9.22
C LEU A 21 -3.20 6.54 -9.28
N ASP A 22 -2.85 7.01 -10.48
CA ASP A 22 -2.03 8.22 -10.69
C ASP A 22 -2.68 9.48 -10.11
N SER A 23 -4.01 9.60 -10.24
CA SER A 23 -4.77 10.72 -9.66
C SER A 23 -4.67 10.74 -8.12
N VAL A 24 -4.77 9.58 -7.49
CA VAL A 24 -4.61 9.42 -6.04
C VAL A 24 -3.18 9.78 -5.62
N ILE A 25 -2.17 9.21 -6.28
CA ILE A 25 -0.75 9.48 -6.00
C ILE A 25 -0.44 10.97 -6.11
N THR A 26 -0.91 11.61 -7.19
CA THR A 26 -0.66 13.04 -7.45
C THR A 26 -1.27 13.92 -6.36
N THR A 27 -2.51 13.62 -5.97
CA THR A 27 -3.21 14.31 -4.87
C THR A 27 -2.41 14.21 -3.56
N PHE A 28 -2.05 13.00 -3.15
CA PHE A 28 -1.37 12.79 -1.87
C PHE A 28 0.10 13.23 -1.87
N ARG A 29 0.82 13.16 -2.99
CA ARG A 29 2.18 13.76 -3.10
C ARG A 29 2.12 15.27 -2.93
N LYS A 30 1.08 15.95 -3.44
CA LYS A 30 0.88 17.39 -3.21
C LYS A 30 0.63 17.68 -1.73
N THR A 31 -0.29 16.95 -1.10
CA THR A 31 -0.55 17.06 0.35
C THR A 31 0.70 16.80 1.18
N SER A 32 1.51 15.79 0.83
CA SER A 32 2.79 15.46 1.48
C SER A 32 3.78 16.63 1.41
N LYS A 33 3.87 17.31 0.26
CA LYS A 33 4.72 18.51 0.08
C LYS A 33 4.23 19.69 0.91
N ASP A 34 2.92 19.88 1.05
CA ASP A 34 2.36 20.96 1.86
C ASP A 34 2.58 20.70 3.37
N LEU A 35 2.42 19.45 3.83
CA LEU A 35 2.74 19.05 5.21
C LEU A 35 4.21 19.27 5.59
N LYS A 36 5.15 19.22 4.64
CA LYS A 36 6.55 19.58 4.88
C LYS A 36 6.76 21.06 5.15
N LYS A 37 5.93 21.94 4.57
CA LYS A 37 6.05 23.40 4.74
C LYS A 37 5.53 23.88 6.09
N ASP A 38 4.52 23.19 6.63
CA ASP A 38 3.88 23.55 7.91
C ASP A 38 4.62 22.99 9.14
N ARG A 39 5.61 22.10 8.95
CA ARG A 39 6.48 21.66 10.04
C ARG A 39 7.60 22.67 10.28
N PRO A 40 8.06 22.83 11.55
CA PRO A 40 9.34 23.49 11.81
C PRO A 40 10.44 22.85 10.95
N PRO A 41 11.52 23.57 10.60
CA PRO A 41 12.55 23.12 9.67
C PRO A 41 13.35 21.97 10.29
N ILE A 42 12.74 20.80 10.31
CA ILE A 42 13.39 19.53 10.53
C ILE A 42 13.84 19.13 9.13
N ASP A 43 14.95 19.71 8.67
CA ASP A 43 15.66 19.28 7.47
C ASP A 43 16.22 17.85 7.62
N SER A 44 15.92 17.16 8.72
CA SER A 44 16.26 15.77 8.91
C SER A 44 15.19 14.87 8.27
N PRO A 45 15.55 14.09 7.23
CA PRO A 45 14.66 13.09 6.66
C PRO A 45 14.41 12.00 7.72
N THR A 46 13.21 11.99 8.29
CA THR A 46 12.78 10.90 9.18
C THR A 46 12.70 9.59 8.39
N SER A 47 13.18 8.50 8.98
CA SER A 47 13.17 7.18 8.35
C SER A 47 11.77 6.73 7.91
N ILE A 48 10.72 7.10 8.66
CA ILE A 48 9.31 6.84 8.30
C ILE A 48 8.87 7.58 7.04
N PHE A 49 9.38 8.81 6.82
CA PHE A 49 9.05 9.59 5.65
C PHE A 49 9.71 9.00 4.39
N ALA A 50 10.93 8.47 4.52
CA ALA A 50 11.58 7.75 3.43
C ALA A 50 10.77 6.50 3.03
N ALA A 51 10.31 5.70 3.99
CA ALA A 51 9.45 4.54 3.74
C ALA A 51 8.12 4.93 3.04
N TRP A 52 7.53 6.05 3.46
CA TRP A 52 6.32 6.62 2.85
C TRP A 52 6.54 7.05 1.40
N GLU A 53 7.63 7.75 1.08
CA GLU A 53 7.94 8.12 -0.30
C GLU A 53 8.27 6.90 -1.18
N THR A 54 8.94 5.88 -0.63
CA THR A 54 9.14 4.61 -1.35
C THR A 54 7.80 3.94 -1.66
N LEU A 55 6.84 3.94 -0.73
CA LEU A 55 5.50 3.41 -1.01
C LEU A 55 4.81 4.14 -2.16
N PHE A 56 4.89 5.48 -2.23
CA PHE A 56 4.36 6.23 -3.37
C PHE A 56 5.03 5.83 -4.68
N GLN A 57 6.37 5.76 -4.68
CA GLN A 57 7.12 5.40 -5.87
C GLN A 57 6.75 4.00 -6.37
N GLU A 58 6.61 3.03 -5.46
CA GLU A 58 6.25 1.68 -5.86
C GLU A 58 4.81 1.55 -6.34
N THR A 59 3.90 2.37 -5.82
CA THR A 59 2.51 2.45 -6.28
C THR A 59 2.43 3.09 -7.68
N GLU A 60 3.23 4.12 -7.94
CA GLU A 60 3.35 4.77 -9.27
C GLU A 60 3.94 3.81 -10.31
N ASN A 61 4.98 3.08 -9.93
CA ASN A 61 5.55 2.03 -10.77
C ASN A 61 4.52 0.93 -11.09
N ASP A 62 3.58 0.62 -10.17
CA ASP A 62 2.49 -0.33 -10.40
C ASP A 62 1.45 0.22 -11.39
N ALA A 63 1.06 1.50 -11.26
CA ALA A 63 0.19 2.17 -12.23
C ALA A 63 0.78 2.10 -13.64
N GLN A 64 2.04 2.52 -13.79
CA GLN A 64 2.75 2.48 -15.07
C GLN A 64 2.87 1.05 -15.62
N ALA A 65 3.11 0.05 -14.77
CA ALA A 65 3.16 -1.34 -15.20
C ALA A 65 1.81 -1.82 -15.78
N HIS A 66 0.68 -1.41 -15.20
CA HIS A 66 -0.65 -1.72 -15.76
C HIS A 66 -0.89 -1.03 -17.10
N LEU A 67 -0.45 0.22 -17.25
CA LEU A 67 -0.53 0.94 -18.53
C LEU A 67 0.32 0.27 -19.63
N ASP A 68 1.53 -0.20 -19.28
CA ASP A 68 2.39 -0.96 -20.19
C ASP A 68 1.70 -2.26 -20.65
N VAL A 69 1.10 -2.99 -19.70
CA VAL A 69 0.36 -4.24 -19.97
C VAL A 69 -0.82 -3.97 -20.90
N ALA A 70 -1.60 -2.91 -20.64
CA ALA A 70 -2.69 -2.50 -21.51
C ALA A 70 -2.20 -2.25 -22.95
N SER A 71 -1.12 -1.48 -23.09
CA SER A 71 -0.51 -1.17 -24.39
C SER A 71 -0.03 -2.42 -25.12
N LEU A 72 0.56 -3.38 -24.40
CA LEU A 72 1.02 -4.65 -24.95
C LEU A 72 -0.14 -5.58 -25.33
N LEU A 73 -1.24 -5.62 -24.57
CA LEU A 73 -2.46 -6.33 -24.95
C LEU A 73 -3.00 -5.81 -26.28
N ILE A 74 -3.10 -4.49 -26.42
CA ILE A 74 -3.59 -3.86 -27.65
C ILE A 74 -2.70 -4.21 -28.84
N LYS A 75 -1.38 -4.06 -28.67
CA LYS A 75 -0.41 -4.25 -29.75
C LYS A 75 -0.20 -5.70 -30.15
N ASN A 76 -0.10 -6.61 -29.17
CA ASN A 76 0.36 -7.98 -29.41
C ASN A 76 -0.77 -9.01 -29.41
N VAL A 77 -1.96 -8.67 -28.91
CA VAL A 77 -3.09 -9.60 -28.81
C VAL A 77 -4.28 -9.10 -29.61
N TYR A 78 -4.83 -7.93 -29.26
CA TYR A 78 -6.06 -7.43 -29.87
C TYR A 78 -5.90 -7.20 -31.38
N LYS A 79 -4.99 -6.31 -31.80
CA LYS A 79 -4.84 -5.96 -33.23
C LYS A 79 -4.50 -7.17 -34.10
N PRO A 80 -3.50 -8.02 -33.75
CA PRO A 80 -3.18 -9.18 -34.58
C PRO A 80 -4.34 -10.18 -34.68
N LEU A 81 -5.06 -10.43 -33.59
CA LEU A 81 -6.17 -11.38 -33.60
C LEU A 81 -7.42 -10.82 -34.29
N GLU A 82 -7.62 -9.51 -34.27
CA GLU A 82 -8.67 -8.84 -35.05
C GLU A 82 -8.41 -9.01 -36.55
N GLU A 83 -7.21 -8.64 -37.01
CA GLU A 83 -6.80 -8.78 -38.40
C GLU A 83 -6.91 -10.24 -38.88
N ILE A 84 -6.34 -11.18 -38.12
CA ILE A 84 -6.34 -12.61 -38.50
C ILE A 84 -7.76 -13.18 -38.52
N ALA A 85 -8.62 -12.79 -37.56
CA ALA A 85 -10.01 -13.24 -37.56
C ALA A 85 -10.73 -12.82 -38.86
N THR A 86 -10.51 -11.59 -39.34
CA THR A 86 -11.14 -11.13 -40.59
C THR A 86 -10.64 -11.93 -41.80
N HIS A 87 -9.33 -12.11 -41.93
CA HIS A 87 -8.73 -12.84 -43.06
C HIS A 87 -9.12 -14.31 -43.08
N LYS A 88 -9.05 -15.00 -41.94
CA LYS A 88 -9.37 -16.44 -41.84
C LYS A 88 -10.86 -16.71 -42.02
N THR A 89 -11.73 -15.82 -41.53
CA THR A 89 -13.17 -15.91 -41.80
C THR A 89 -13.46 -15.77 -43.30
N SER A 90 -12.83 -14.81 -43.98
CA SER A 90 -13.00 -14.64 -45.42
C SER A 90 -12.47 -15.84 -46.22
N GLN A 91 -11.34 -16.42 -45.80
CA GLN A 91 -10.76 -17.60 -46.43
C GLN A 91 -11.70 -18.83 -46.29
N ALA A 92 -12.19 -19.10 -45.08
CA ALA A 92 -13.14 -20.18 -44.83
C ALA A 92 -14.45 -19.99 -45.62
N GLN A 93 -14.95 -18.75 -45.72
CA GLN A 93 -16.16 -18.45 -46.49
C GLN A 93 -16.00 -18.79 -47.97
N LYS A 94 -14.82 -18.56 -48.57
CA LYS A 94 -14.55 -18.95 -49.96
C LYS A 94 -14.57 -20.47 -50.15
N LEU A 95 -14.04 -21.24 -49.19
CA LEU A 95 -14.10 -22.71 -49.25
C LEU A 95 -15.55 -23.22 -49.18
N TYR A 96 -16.38 -22.60 -48.34
CA TYR A 96 -17.81 -22.93 -48.31
C TYR A 96 -18.51 -22.60 -49.63
N GLN A 97 -18.17 -21.47 -50.28
CA GLN A 97 -18.69 -21.15 -51.61
C GLN A 97 -18.27 -22.17 -52.67
N PHE A 98 -17.03 -22.69 -52.61
CA PHE A 98 -16.60 -23.77 -53.51
C PHE A 98 -17.39 -25.06 -53.29
N ARG A 99 -17.65 -25.41 -52.03
CA ARG A 99 -18.53 -26.55 -51.71
C ARG A 99 -19.93 -26.36 -52.29
N ASP A 100 -20.53 -25.19 -52.13
CA ASP A 100 -21.86 -24.91 -52.68
C ASP A 100 -21.88 -25.07 -54.21
N VAL A 101 -20.81 -24.66 -54.91
CA VAL A 101 -20.66 -24.85 -56.36
C VAL A 101 -20.61 -26.34 -56.74
N PHE A 102 -19.92 -27.19 -55.96
CA PHE A 102 -19.88 -28.63 -56.21
C PHE A 102 -21.26 -29.27 -56.02
N GLU A 103 -21.97 -28.91 -54.94
CA GLU A 103 -23.32 -29.40 -54.65
C GLU A 103 -24.30 -29.00 -55.76
N ASP A 104 -24.24 -27.74 -56.22
CA ASP A 104 -25.06 -27.25 -57.34
C ASP A 104 -24.72 -27.93 -58.67
N LEU A 105 -23.46 -28.28 -58.89
CA LEU A 105 -23.03 -28.95 -60.12
C LEU A 105 -23.52 -30.40 -60.15
N ILE A 106 -23.35 -31.14 -59.05
CA ILE A 106 -23.86 -32.51 -58.89
C ILE A 106 -25.37 -32.52 -59.07
N LYS A 107 -26.08 -31.66 -58.34
CA LYS A 107 -27.54 -31.59 -58.38
C LYS A 107 -28.08 -31.31 -59.78
N ARG A 108 -27.51 -30.33 -60.50
CA ARG A 108 -27.93 -30.05 -61.88
C ARG A 108 -27.67 -31.22 -62.82
N SER A 109 -26.57 -31.96 -62.63
CA SER A 109 -26.25 -33.14 -63.44
C SER A 109 -27.19 -34.31 -63.14
N GLU A 110 -27.59 -34.46 -61.88
CA GLU A 110 -28.57 -35.45 -61.42
C GLU A 110 -29.97 -35.13 -61.97
N ASP A 111 -30.44 -33.89 -61.82
CA ASP A 111 -31.74 -33.45 -62.35
C ASP A 111 -31.82 -33.70 -63.88
N HIS A 112 -30.76 -33.36 -64.62
CA HIS A 112 -30.71 -33.59 -66.08
C HIS A 112 -30.70 -35.09 -66.44
N LEU A 113 -30.02 -35.92 -65.65
CA LEU A 113 -30.00 -37.36 -65.84
C LEU A 113 -31.40 -37.96 -65.62
N MET A 114 -32.12 -37.52 -64.58
CA MET A 114 -33.48 -37.97 -64.29
C MET A 114 -34.46 -37.62 -65.42
N ASP A 115 -34.32 -36.43 -66.02
CA ASP A 115 -35.13 -36.03 -67.16
C ASP A 115 -34.88 -36.91 -68.40
N LEU A 116 -33.61 -37.18 -68.74
CA LEU A 116 -33.25 -38.05 -69.86
C LEU A 116 -33.64 -39.51 -69.62
N GLU A 117 -33.53 -39.99 -68.39
CA GLU A 117 -33.99 -41.33 -68.01
C GLU A 117 -35.49 -41.47 -68.25
N LYS A 118 -36.28 -40.47 -67.84
CA LYS A 118 -37.73 -40.46 -68.05
C LYS A 118 -38.09 -40.44 -69.53
N GLU A 119 -37.38 -39.65 -70.34
CA GLU A 119 -37.58 -39.58 -71.79
C GLU A 119 -37.23 -40.91 -72.48
N TYR A 120 -36.13 -41.55 -72.09
CA TYR A 120 -35.73 -42.88 -72.56
C TYR A 120 -36.82 -43.93 -72.31
N HIS A 121 -37.33 -44.02 -71.07
CA HIS A 121 -38.40 -44.96 -70.70
C HIS A 121 -39.71 -44.68 -71.45
N SER A 122 -40.06 -43.40 -71.62
CA SER A 122 -41.26 -42.97 -72.35
C SER A 122 -41.16 -43.33 -73.84
N SER A 123 -40.01 -43.07 -74.46
CA SER A 123 -39.70 -43.42 -75.85
C SER A 123 -39.71 -44.93 -76.10
N TYR A 124 -39.19 -45.73 -75.17
CA TYR A 124 -39.29 -47.19 -75.23
C TYR A 124 -40.75 -47.67 -75.21
N THR A 125 -41.55 -47.15 -74.28
CA THR A 125 -42.98 -47.48 -74.15
C THR A 125 -43.76 -47.11 -75.42
N ARG A 126 -43.42 -45.97 -76.05
CA ARG A 126 -44.00 -45.57 -77.33
C ARG A 126 -43.63 -46.54 -78.45
N TYR A 127 -42.34 -46.90 -78.55
CA TYR A 127 -41.85 -47.87 -79.53
C TYR A 127 -42.51 -49.25 -79.38
N SER A 128 -42.71 -49.72 -78.14
CA SER A 128 -43.30 -51.04 -77.86
C SER A 128 -44.78 -51.13 -78.23
N ASN A 129 -45.52 -50.02 -78.17
CA ASN A 129 -46.97 -49.99 -78.32
C ASN A 129 -47.45 -49.67 -79.76
N ILE A 130 -46.56 -49.25 -80.67
CA ILE A 130 -46.93 -48.93 -82.06
C ILE A 130 -47.07 -50.19 -82.91
N MET A 131 -48.26 -50.38 -83.49
CA MET A 131 -48.62 -51.53 -84.33
C MET A 131 -48.39 -51.31 -85.83
N SER A 132 -48.22 -50.07 -86.29
CA SER A 132 -48.02 -49.74 -87.71
C SER A 132 -46.54 -49.81 -88.12
N THR A 133 -46.24 -50.45 -89.25
CA THR A 133 -44.85 -50.69 -89.70
C THR A 133 -44.06 -49.40 -89.96
N SER A 134 -44.69 -48.37 -90.52
CA SER A 134 -44.04 -47.08 -90.81
C SER A 134 -43.82 -46.22 -89.55
N GLY A 135 -44.80 -46.17 -88.63
CA GLY A 135 -44.66 -45.44 -87.37
C GLY A 135 -43.68 -46.10 -86.39
N ARG A 136 -43.49 -47.41 -86.51
CA ARG A 136 -42.59 -48.19 -85.67
C ARG A 136 -41.12 -47.90 -85.94
N GLU A 137 -40.74 -47.65 -87.20
CA GLU A 137 -39.35 -47.32 -87.55
C GLU A 137 -38.94 -45.94 -87.02
N THR A 138 -39.81 -44.93 -87.13
CA THR A 138 -39.56 -43.60 -86.54
C THR A 138 -39.43 -43.67 -85.02
N ALA A 139 -40.35 -44.36 -84.33
CA ALA A 139 -40.28 -44.50 -82.88
C ALA A 139 -39.06 -45.29 -82.40
N LYS A 140 -38.52 -46.18 -83.24
CA LYS A 140 -37.28 -46.92 -82.96
C LYS A 140 -36.06 -45.98 -82.99
N ILE A 141 -36.00 -45.07 -83.97
CA ILE A 141 -34.94 -44.07 -84.08
C ILE A 141 -34.98 -43.13 -82.86
N ASP A 142 -36.17 -42.64 -82.49
CA ASP A 142 -36.36 -41.77 -81.31
C ASP A 142 -35.91 -42.49 -80.02
N PHE A 143 -36.28 -43.76 -79.85
CA PHE A 143 -35.82 -44.58 -78.73
C PHE A 143 -34.29 -44.74 -78.68
N TYR A 144 -33.64 -45.02 -79.82
CA TYR A 144 -32.19 -45.16 -79.88
C TYR A 144 -31.47 -43.84 -79.57
N ASN A 145 -32.00 -42.71 -80.02
CA ASN A 145 -31.44 -41.40 -79.69
C ASN A 145 -31.60 -41.09 -78.20
N ALA A 146 -32.80 -41.28 -77.63
CA ALA A 146 -33.05 -41.07 -76.20
C ALA A 146 -32.18 -42.00 -75.32
N HIS A 147 -31.93 -43.24 -75.76
CA HIS A 147 -31.00 -44.16 -75.09
C HIS A 147 -29.57 -43.62 -75.11
N ASN A 148 -29.08 -43.19 -76.27
CA ASN A 148 -27.72 -42.67 -76.41
C ASN A 148 -27.53 -41.42 -75.55
N ASP A 149 -28.49 -40.49 -75.56
CA ASP A 149 -28.45 -39.28 -74.75
C ASP A 149 -28.42 -39.61 -73.24
N TYR A 150 -29.29 -40.53 -72.80
CA TYR A 150 -29.29 -41.01 -71.41
C TYR A 150 -27.95 -41.66 -71.02
N VAL A 151 -27.40 -42.56 -71.85
CA VAL A 151 -26.13 -43.24 -71.54
C VAL A 151 -24.95 -42.26 -71.51
N LEU A 152 -24.93 -41.27 -72.40
CA LEU A 152 -23.91 -40.21 -72.39
C LEU A 152 -23.97 -39.40 -71.09
N GLN A 153 -25.17 -38.95 -70.71
CA GLN A 153 -25.35 -38.19 -69.47
C GLN A 153 -25.10 -39.05 -68.21
N PHE A 154 -25.48 -40.32 -68.22
CA PHE A 154 -25.21 -41.26 -67.12
C PHE A 154 -23.69 -41.39 -66.87
N ARG A 155 -22.91 -41.55 -67.95
CA ARG A 155 -21.45 -41.58 -67.87
C ARG A 155 -20.87 -40.25 -67.40
N ALA A 156 -21.40 -39.12 -67.88
CA ALA A 156 -20.96 -37.80 -67.46
C ALA A 156 -21.24 -37.54 -65.96
N SER A 157 -22.45 -37.85 -65.48
CA SER A 157 -22.83 -37.70 -64.06
C SER A 157 -21.99 -38.58 -63.14
N ASN A 158 -21.73 -39.85 -63.50
CA ASN A 158 -20.87 -40.71 -62.67
C ASN A 158 -19.43 -40.19 -62.61
N CYS A 159 -18.87 -39.80 -63.75
CA CYS A 159 -17.52 -39.19 -63.79
C CYS A 159 -17.46 -37.90 -62.97
N LEU A 160 -18.51 -37.07 -63.01
CA LEU A 160 -18.58 -35.84 -62.22
C LEU A 160 -18.52 -36.15 -60.71
N VAL A 161 -19.31 -37.12 -60.24
CA VAL A 161 -19.31 -37.54 -58.82
C VAL A 161 -17.93 -38.04 -58.41
N GLU A 162 -17.33 -38.95 -59.19
CA GLU A 162 -15.96 -39.45 -58.94
C GLU A 162 -14.94 -38.31 -58.86
N LYS A 163 -15.03 -37.30 -59.77
CA LYS A 163 -14.11 -36.17 -59.78
C LYS A 163 -14.31 -35.21 -58.60
N VAL A 164 -15.53 -35.04 -58.11
CA VAL A 164 -15.76 -34.27 -56.88
C VAL A 164 -15.22 -35.02 -55.66
N GLU A 165 -15.41 -36.33 -55.59
CA GLU A 165 -14.82 -37.18 -54.55
C GLU A 165 -13.29 -37.10 -54.53
N ASP A 166 -12.64 -37.05 -55.70
CA ASP A 166 -11.19 -36.91 -55.82
C ASP A 166 -10.66 -35.58 -55.24
N VAL A 167 -11.44 -34.48 -55.35
CA VAL A 167 -11.01 -33.13 -54.96
C VAL A 167 -11.35 -32.80 -53.50
N LEU A 168 -12.38 -33.45 -52.94
CA LEU A 168 -12.85 -33.17 -51.58
C LEU A 168 -11.77 -33.28 -50.49
N PRO A 169 -10.86 -34.28 -50.49
CA PRO A 169 -9.78 -34.36 -49.51
C PRO A 169 -8.89 -33.11 -49.50
N ALA A 170 -8.53 -32.58 -50.68
CA ALA A 170 -7.68 -31.39 -50.77
C ALA A 170 -8.37 -30.14 -50.20
N VAL A 171 -9.67 -29.97 -50.43
CA VAL A 171 -10.46 -28.87 -49.85
C VAL A 171 -10.54 -28.99 -48.32
N LEU A 172 -10.64 -30.21 -47.80
CA LEU A 172 -10.63 -30.46 -46.36
C LEU A 172 -9.25 -30.21 -45.73
N GLU A 173 -8.16 -30.56 -46.43
CA GLU A 173 -6.79 -30.22 -46.02
C GLU A 173 -6.60 -28.70 -45.94
N GLU A 174 -7.06 -27.94 -46.94
CA GLU A 174 -7.01 -26.47 -46.89
C GLU A 174 -7.80 -25.89 -45.70
N LEU A 175 -8.96 -26.47 -45.36
CA LEU A 175 -9.73 -26.07 -44.19
C LEU A 175 -9.02 -26.41 -42.87
N GLU A 176 -8.38 -27.58 -42.81
CA GLU A 176 -7.55 -28.00 -41.67
C GLU A 176 -6.37 -27.04 -41.48
N GLU A 177 -5.66 -26.66 -42.55
CA GLU A 177 -4.56 -25.69 -42.50
C GLU A 177 -5.02 -24.34 -41.94
N ILE A 178 -6.18 -23.84 -42.38
CA ILE A 178 -6.79 -22.61 -41.85
C ILE A 178 -7.04 -22.74 -40.35
N HIS A 179 -7.56 -23.89 -39.90
CA HIS A 179 -7.86 -24.14 -38.49
C HIS A 179 -6.57 -24.19 -37.65
N ILE A 180 -5.58 -24.96 -38.08
CA ILE A 180 -4.29 -25.11 -37.38
C ILE A 180 -3.59 -23.76 -37.25
N ASP A 181 -3.50 -22.98 -38.34
CA ASP A 181 -2.85 -21.67 -38.32
C ASP A 181 -3.56 -20.68 -37.39
N THR A 182 -4.90 -20.69 -37.41
CA THR A 182 -5.72 -19.86 -36.51
C THR A 182 -5.48 -20.23 -35.05
N CYS A 183 -5.50 -21.53 -34.72
CA CYS A 183 -5.24 -22.03 -33.37
C CYS A 183 -3.82 -21.69 -32.88
N ASN A 184 -2.81 -21.87 -33.72
CA ASN A 184 -1.43 -21.56 -33.39
C ASN A 184 -1.24 -20.07 -33.11
N THR A 185 -1.88 -19.20 -33.90
CA THR A 185 -1.81 -17.75 -33.69
C THR A 185 -2.50 -17.35 -32.38
N ILE A 186 -3.71 -17.85 -32.12
CA ILE A 186 -4.43 -17.57 -30.88
C ILE A 186 -3.61 -18.05 -29.67
N LYS A 187 -3.04 -19.26 -29.75
CA LYS A 187 -2.17 -19.81 -28.71
C LYS A 187 -0.99 -18.88 -28.45
N ALA A 188 -0.25 -18.47 -29.48
CA ALA A 188 0.92 -17.61 -29.34
C ALA A 188 0.57 -16.25 -28.72
N ALA A 189 -0.57 -15.66 -29.09
CA ALA A 189 -1.04 -14.40 -28.53
C ALA A 189 -1.39 -14.53 -27.03
N ILE A 190 -2.10 -15.59 -26.63
CA ILE A 190 -2.45 -15.86 -25.22
C ILE A 190 -1.19 -16.14 -24.40
N GLU A 191 -0.29 -16.97 -24.92
CA GLU A 191 0.98 -17.31 -24.27
C GLU A 191 1.86 -16.07 -24.04
N SER A 192 1.99 -15.23 -25.07
CA SER A 192 2.71 -13.95 -24.98
C SER A 192 2.11 -13.04 -23.90
N HIS A 193 0.79 -12.95 -23.83
CA HIS A 193 0.12 -12.16 -22.79
C HIS A 193 0.36 -12.72 -21.39
N ALA A 194 0.22 -14.03 -21.19
CA ALA A 194 0.48 -14.68 -19.92
C ALA A 194 1.93 -14.47 -19.45
N LEU A 195 2.90 -14.53 -20.37
CA LEU A 195 4.31 -14.29 -20.07
C LEU A 195 4.56 -12.84 -19.62
N VAL A 196 3.93 -11.86 -20.26
CA VAL A 196 4.02 -10.45 -19.85
C VAL A 196 3.47 -10.27 -18.42
N LEU A 197 2.31 -10.85 -18.11
CA LEU A 197 1.73 -10.78 -16.77
C LEU A 197 2.63 -11.44 -15.71
N LEU A 198 3.20 -12.60 -16.02
CA LEU A 198 4.12 -13.29 -15.14
C LEU A 198 5.37 -12.44 -14.82
N ASN A 199 5.97 -11.82 -15.85
CA ASN A 199 7.13 -10.96 -15.68
C ASN A 199 6.79 -9.73 -14.82
N LYS A 200 5.68 -9.06 -15.09
CA LYS A 200 5.22 -7.91 -14.31
C LYS A 200 4.88 -8.28 -12.86
N ALA A 201 4.27 -9.44 -12.63
CA ALA A 201 4.00 -9.95 -11.27
C ALA A 201 5.30 -10.24 -10.50
N THR A 202 6.31 -10.80 -11.17
CA THR A 202 7.62 -11.08 -10.57
C THR A 202 8.37 -9.79 -10.22
N GLU A 203 8.35 -8.81 -11.13
CA GLU A 203 8.90 -7.47 -10.88
C GLU A 203 8.20 -6.79 -9.71
N ARG A 204 6.86 -6.84 -9.67
CA ARG A 204 6.04 -6.33 -8.57
C ARG A 204 6.43 -6.97 -7.25
N HIS A 205 6.53 -8.29 -7.20
CA HIS A 205 6.94 -9.01 -5.99
C HIS A 205 8.30 -8.51 -5.46
N ARG A 206 9.30 -8.39 -6.33
CA ARG A 206 10.64 -7.89 -5.96
C ARG A 206 10.59 -6.47 -5.41
N ARG A 207 9.85 -5.57 -6.07
CA ARG A 207 9.70 -4.17 -5.63
C ARG A 207 9.05 -4.06 -4.25
N PHE A 208 8.01 -4.85 -3.98
CA PHE A 208 7.38 -4.88 -2.66
C PHE A 208 8.26 -5.54 -1.57
N ASP A 209 9.06 -6.54 -1.92
CA ASP A 209 10.07 -7.10 -0.99
C ASP A 209 11.11 -6.05 -0.59
N ASP A 210 11.56 -5.23 -1.54
CA ASP A 210 12.48 -4.12 -1.27
C ASP A 210 11.82 -3.02 -0.41
N LEU A 211 10.54 -2.68 -0.66
CA LEU A 211 9.78 -1.77 0.21
C LEU A 211 9.67 -2.30 1.65
N LEU A 212 9.44 -3.61 1.85
CA LEU A 212 9.42 -4.20 3.19
C LEU A 212 10.75 -4.01 3.92
N LYS A 213 11.89 -4.13 3.22
CA LYS A 213 13.21 -3.86 3.81
C LYS A 213 13.33 -2.41 4.26
N VAL A 214 12.84 -1.45 3.47
CA VAL A 214 12.83 -0.03 3.85
C VAL A 214 11.97 0.19 5.10
N CYS A 215 10.78 -0.42 5.16
CA CYS A 215 9.91 -0.35 6.34
C CYS A 215 10.58 -0.92 7.61
N HIS A 216 11.33 -2.03 7.50
CA HIS A 216 12.07 -2.59 8.62
C HIS A 216 13.26 -1.72 9.08
N GLN A 217 13.76 -0.83 8.23
CA GLN A 217 14.83 0.10 8.57
C GLN A 217 14.33 1.35 9.31
N VAL A 218 13.02 1.54 9.46
CA VAL A 218 12.45 2.65 10.22
C VAL A 218 12.88 2.56 11.68
N ASN A 219 13.58 3.59 12.16
CA ASN A 219 14.12 3.63 13.51
C ASN A 219 13.70 4.92 14.23
N PRO A 220 12.64 4.85 15.07
CA PRO A 220 12.13 6.00 15.79
C PRO A 220 13.15 6.65 16.74
N GLN A 221 14.08 5.87 17.32
CA GLN A 221 15.09 6.40 18.25
C GLN A 221 16.13 7.24 17.51
N LEU A 222 16.55 6.79 16.33
CA LEU A 222 17.43 7.57 15.47
C LEU A 222 16.73 8.85 15.00
N ASP A 223 15.47 8.76 14.58
CA ASP A 223 14.68 9.93 14.17
C ASP A 223 14.59 10.98 15.28
N VAL A 224 14.33 10.56 16.53
CA VAL A 224 14.32 11.46 17.70
C VAL A 224 15.71 12.07 17.95
N SER A 225 16.78 11.30 17.80
CA SER A 225 18.15 11.81 17.98
C SER A 225 18.49 12.90 16.98
N PHE A 226 18.07 12.74 15.71
CA PHE A 226 18.24 13.77 14.69
C PHE A 226 17.39 15.00 14.98
N PHE A 227 16.15 14.81 15.44
CA PHE A 227 15.26 15.89 15.84
C PHE A 227 15.83 16.73 17.00
N ILE A 228 16.34 16.08 18.06
CA ILE A 228 16.96 16.79 19.18
C ILE A 228 18.18 17.59 18.71
N ARG A 229 18.99 17.01 17.82
CA ARG A 229 20.16 17.68 17.26
C ARG A 229 19.78 18.95 16.48
N SER A 230 18.68 18.93 15.73
CA SER A 230 18.21 20.13 15.02
C SER A 230 17.66 21.22 15.95
N MET A 231 17.13 20.85 17.13
CA MET A 231 16.55 21.78 18.12
C MET A 231 17.58 22.36 19.11
N SER A 232 18.85 21.92 19.06
CA SER A 232 19.83 22.14 20.14
C SER A 232 20.21 23.61 20.38
N GLN A 233 19.87 24.55 19.49
CA GLN A 233 20.05 25.99 19.73
C GLN A 233 19.07 26.57 20.77
N ASP A 234 17.83 26.07 20.85
CA ASP A 234 16.80 26.66 21.72
C ASP A 234 16.96 26.23 23.20
N VAL A 235 17.46 25.03 23.45
CA VAL A 235 17.62 24.45 24.80
C VAL A 235 18.64 25.23 25.65
N LEU A 236 19.63 25.86 25.01
CA LEU A 236 20.65 26.65 25.69
C LEU A 236 20.10 27.93 26.34
N SER A 237 18.92 28.41 25.90
CA SER A 237 18.30 29.63 26.43
C SER A 237 17.76 29.49 27.86
N LEU A 238 17.46 28.26 28.32
CA LEU A 238 16.96 27.98 29.67
C LEU A 238 18.07 27.76 30.71
N GLN A 239 19.34 27.69 30.29
CA GLN A 239 20.46 27.54 31.23
C GLN A 239 20.73 28.88 31.93
N GLN A 240 20.21 29.03 33.14
CA GLN A 240 20.55 30.14 34.04
C GLN A 240 21.72 29.76 34.94
N GLN A 241 22.61 30.73 35.19
CA GLN A 241 23.66 30.58 36.20
C GLN A 241 23.03 30.65 37.61
N PRO A 242 23.50 29.86 38.59
CA PRO A 242 23.05 29.97 39.97
C PRO A 242 23.24 31.38 40.53
N TYR A 243 22.27 31.87 41.30
CA TYR A 243 22.39 33.16 41.99
C TYR A 243 23.50 33.13 43.05
N GLN A 244 24.23 34.23 43.19
CA GLN A 244 25.26 34.43 44.21
C GLN A 244 24.76 35.37 45.31
N PHE A 245 25.23 35.17 46.55
CA PHE A 245 24.94 36.06 47.66
C PHE A 245 25.63 37.42 47.45
N ASN A 246 24.85 38.50 47.39
CA ASN A 246 25.35 39.86 47.17
C ASN A 246 25.24 40.70 48.45
N TYR A 247 26.33 41.39 48.81
CA TYR A 247 26.32 42.35 49.91
C TYR A 247 25.68 43.68 49.48
N PRO A 248 24.93 44.36 50.37
CA PRO A 248 24.58 45.77 50.19
C PRO A 248 25.82 46.62 49.88
N ALA A 249 25.69 47.55 48.93
CA ALA A 249 26.80 48.33 48.39
C ALA A 249 27.56 49.18 49.44
N ASP A 250 26.92 49.50 50.57
CA ASP A 250 27.41 50.43 51.59
C ASP A 250 27.86 49.75 52.91
N ILE A 251 28.15 48.45 52.89
CA ILE A 251 28.61 47.73 54.10
C ILE A 251 30.00 48.20 54.54
N ASN A 252 30.12 48.55 55.83
CA ASN A 252 31.38 48.97 56.45
C ASN A 252 32.41 47.82 56.46
N ALA A 253 33.68 48.10 56.15
CA ALA A 253 34.74 47.09 55.98
C ALA A 253 34.94 46.19 57.23
N GLU A 254 34.70 46.71 58.44
CA GLU A 254 34.78 45.95 59.70
C GLU A 254 33.66 44.90 59.87
N LEU A 255 32.48 45.10 59.25
CA LEU A 255 31.41 44.09 59.21
C LEU A 255 31.65 43.05 58.10
N MET A 256 32.50 43.39 57.13
CA MET A 256 32.88 42.54 56.00
C MET A 256 33.91 41.47 56.39
N GLU A 257 34.71 41.72 57.44
CA GLU A 257 35.69 40.77 58.01
C GLU A 257 35.07 39.63 58.85
N LEU A 258 33.77 39.70 59.18
CA LEU A 258 33.06 38.53 59.70
C LEU A 258 32.79 37.53 58.55
N GLU A 259 33.78 36.71 58.20
CA GLU A 259 33.63 35.53 57.32
C GLU A 259 32.45 34.63 57.75
N SER A 260 32.06 34.71 59.02
CA SER A 260 30.94 33.97 59.60
C SER A 260 29.57 34.38 59.03
N VAL A 261 29.29 35.64 58.67
CA VAL A 261 27.90 36.06 58.32
C VAL A 261 27.51 35.76 56.86
N ARG A 262 28.44 35.28 56.03
CA ARG A 262 28.18 34.96 54.62
C ARG A 262 27.30 33.71 54.50
N ASP A 263 26.12 33.86 53.88
CA ASP A 263 25.18 32.77 53.56
C ASP A 263 24.78 31.91 54.78
N GLN A 264 24.59 32.57 55.94
CA GLN A 264 24.31 31.91 57.22
C GLN A 264 23.19 32.62 58.00
N LEU A 265 22.44 31.85 58.79
CA LEU A 265 21.39 32.37 59.66
C LEU A 265 21.98 32.97 60.95
N ILE A 266 21.59 34.21 61.26
CA ILE A 266 21.98 34.92 62.49
C ILE A 266 20.98 34.60 63.60
N ILE A 267 21.42 33.87 64.63
CA ILE A 267 20.61 33.61 65.84
C ILE A 267 21.10 34.45 67.01
N ASP A 268 20.22 35.33 67.48
CA ASP A 268 20.34 36.07 68.72
C ASP A 268 19.03 36.00 69.53
N ARG A 269 18.99 36.68 70.69
CA ARG A 269 17.82 36.72 71.58
C ARG A 269 16.56 37.31 70.93
N HIS A 270 16.71 38.12 69.89
CA HIS A 270 15.63 38.79 69.17
C HIS A 270 15.15 37.99 67.94
N THR A 271 16.02 37.21 67.30
CA THR A 271 15.71 36.44 66.07
C THR A 271 15.35 34.98 66.31
N GLU A 272 15.70 34.40 67.47
CA GLU A 272 15.53 32.97 67.74
C GLU A 272 14.08 32.49 67.58
N SER A 273 13.10 33.22 68.16
CA SER A 273 11.68 32.83 68.11
C SER A 273 11.14 32.82 66.68
N THR A 274 11.50 33.82 65.89
CA THR A 274 11.12 33.95 64.48
C THR A 274 11.74 32.86 63.62
N ILE A 275 13.04 32.58 63.79
CA ILE A 275 13.75 31.54 63.05
C ILE A 275 13.19 30.15 63.40
N ARG A 276 12.87 29.89 64.67
CA ARG A 276 12.25 28.64 65.11
C ARG A 276 10.88 28.42 64.47
N SER A 277 10.02 29.43 64.46
CA SER A 277 8.71 29.38 63.79
C SER A 277 8.85 29.16 62.28
N ARG A 278 9.83 29.82 61.62
CA ARG A 278 10.08 29.66 60.19
C ARG A 278 10.60 28.26 59.86
N ARG A 279 11.50 27.69 60.68
CA ARG A 279 11.95 26.29 60.52
C ARG A 279 10.80 25.31 60.62
N GLN A 280 9.88 25.49 61.56
CA GLN A 280 8.70 24.64 61.69
C GLN A 280 7.79 24.74 60.47
N ALA A 281 7.58 25.94 59.92
CA ALA A 281 6.79 26.14 58.70
C ALA A 281 7.43 25.44 57.49
N VAL A 282 8.74 25.62 57.27
CA VAL A 282 9.51 24.97 56.19
C VAL A 282 9.54 23.44 56.37
N GLN A 283 9.59 22.95 57.61
CA GLN A 283 9.51 21.51 57.91
C GLN A 283 8.15 20.92 57.56
N LYS A 284 7.08 21.65 57.88
CA LYS A 284 5.72 21.29 57.52
C LYS A 284 5.55 21.27 55.99
N GLU A 285 5.95 22.32 55.30
CA GLU A 285 5.88 22.42 53.83
C GLU A 285 6.63 21.26 53.14
N ALA A 286 7.84 20.91 53.60
CA ALA A 286 8.58 19.77 53.06
C ALA A 286 7.84 18.43 53.25
N SER A 287 7.19 18.24 54.41
CA SER A 287 6.42 17.03 54.68
C SER A 287 5.17 16.92 53.77
N GLU A 288 4.50 18.05 53.54
CA GLU A 288 3.33 18.14 52.64
C GLU A 288 3.72 17.86 51.19
N LEU A 289 4.80 18.49 50.70
CA LEU A 289 5.34 18.24 49.36
C LEU A 289 5.79 16.78 49.18
N THR A 290 6.43 16.19 50.19
CA THR A 290 6.85 14.78 50.15
C THR A 290 5.65 13.85 50.05
N SER A 291 4.59 14.11 50.83
CA SER A 291 3.35 13.34 50.75
C SER A 291 2.66 13.50 49.39
N TYR A 292 2.61 14.73 48.86
CA TYR A 292 2.01 15.03 47.56
C TYR A 292 2.75 14.34 46.40
N ILE A 293 4.09 14.33 46.43
CA ILE A 293 4.91 13.60 45.45
C ILE A 293 4.58 12.11 45.49
N LYS A 294 4.54 11.50 46.69
CA LYS A 294 4.24 10.08 46.85
C LYS A 294 2.85 9.73 46.31
N GLN A 295 1.84 10.53 46.66
CA GLN A 295 0.47 10.32 46.18
C GLN A 295 0.40 10.36 44.64
N ASN A 296 1.05 11.33 44.01
CA ASN A 296 1.05 11.41 42.55
C ASN A 296 1.89 10.29 41.88
N GLN A 297 2.93 9.78 42.54
CA GLN A 297 3.65 8.59 42.08
C GLN A 297 2.75 7.36 42.07
N ASP A 298 1.94 7.16 43.12
CA ASP A 298 0.98 6.04 43.20
C ASP A 298 -0.12 6.15 42.11
N VAL A 299 -0.62 7.36 41.87
CA VAL A 299 -1.57 7.63 40.77
C VAL A 299 -0.91 7.34 39.41
N THR A 300 0.33 7.78 39.20
CA THR A 300 1.07 7.52 37.95
C THR A 300 1.25 6.03 37.71
N GLN A 301 1.56 5.25 38.75
CA GLN A 301 1.69 3.79 38.64
C GLN A 301 0.35 3.14 38.26
N THR A 302 -0.76 3.62 38.81
CA THR A 302 -2.10 3.15 38.45
C THR A 302 -2.41 3.44 36.98
N LEU A 303 -2.08 4.63 36.50
CA LEU A 303 -2.25 5.02 35.09
C LEU A 303 -1.37 4.17 34.15
N VAL A 304 -0.13 3.83 34.53
CA VAL A 304 0.74 2.92 33.75
C VAL A 304 0.06 1.55 33.58
N ASN A 305 -0.46 0.98 34.66
CA ASN A 305 -1.16 -0.30 34.61
C ASN A 305 -2.45 -0.23 33.78
N MET A 306 -3.16 0.91 33.82
CA MET A 306 -4.33 1.15 32.98
C MET A 306 -3.97 1.27 31.51
N CYS A 307 -2.89 1.99 31.19
CA CYS A 307 -2.36 2.15 29.84
C CYS A 307 -1.97 0.80 29.21
N GLN A 308 -1.26 -0.04 29.96
CA GLN A 308 -0.90 -1.41 29.52
C GLN A 308 -2.14 -2.27 29.23
N ARG A 309 -3.16 -2.21 30.10
CA ARG A 309 -4.43 -2.92 29.87
C ARG A 309 -5.18 -2.39 28.65
N ASN A 310 -5.22 -1.08 28.47
CA ASN A 310 -5.86 -0.48 27.28
C ASN A 310 -5.12 -0.90 26.00
N LEU A 311 -3.78 -0.95 26.03
CA LEU A 311 -2.96 -1.40 24.91
C LEU A 311 -3.19 -2.87 24.58
N ALA A 312 -3.22 -3.75 25.59
CA ALA A 312 -3.50 -5.18 25.42
C ALA A 312 -4.91 -5.45 24.85
N ASN A 313 -5.86 -4.52 25.06
CA ASN A 313 -7.21 -4.59 24.53
C ASN A 313 -7.41 -3.80 23.22
N HIS A 314 -6.33 -3.30 22.60
CA HIS A 314 -6.38 -2.50 21.38
C HIS A 314 -7.24 -1.22 21.47
N LEU A 315 -7.42 -0.65 22.68
CA LEU A 315 -8.20 0.57 22.92
C LEU A 315 -7.34 1.83 22.76
N TYR A 316 -6.83 2.08 21.54
CA TYR A 316 -5.84 3.13 21.29
C TYR A 316 -6.27 4.55 21.70
N ALA A 317 -7.54 4.93 21.50
CA ALA A 317 -8.05 6.23 21.96
C ALA A 317 -7.84 6.41 23.48
N LYS A 318 -8.20 5.40 24.27
CA LYS A 318 -8.01 5.41 25.73
C LYS A 318 -6.55 5.34 26.14
N VAL A 319 -5.69 4.69 25.33
CA VAL A 319 -4.24 4.72 25.54
C VAL A 319 -3.72 6.15 25.47
N TYR A 320 -4.12 6.92 24.44
CA TYR A 320 -3.68 8.30 24.29
C TYR A 320 -4.19 9.22 25.40
N GLU A 321 -5.47 9.10 25.78
CA GLU A 321 -6.03 9.83 26.94
C GLU A 321 -5.24 9.52 28.23
N THR A 322 -4.98 8.24 28.49
CA THR A 322 -4.22 7.80 29.69
C THR A 322 -2.78 8.32 29.66
N GLN A 323 -2.14 8.35 28.49
CA GLN A 323 -0.77 8.88 28.34
C GLN A 323 -0.71 10.39 28.60
N GLU A 324 -1.73 11.16 28.20
CA GLU A 324 -1.84 12.58 28.52
C GLU A 324 -1.94 12.81 30.03
N ASP A 325 -2.80 12.05 30.71
CA ASP A 325 -2.93 12.09 32.17
C ASP A 325 -1.62 11.72 32.89
N MET A 326 -0.93 10.70 32.39
CA MET A 326 0.40 10.33 32.90
C MET A 326 1.42 11.46 32.73
N CYS A 327 1.39 12.15 31.59
CA CYS A 327 2.29 13.28 31.34
C CYS A 327 2.01 14.44 32.30
N ARG A 328 0.73 14.79 32.50
CA ARG A 328 0.31 15.80 33.49
C ARG A 328 0.83 15.46 34.89
N LYS A 329 0.58 14.24 35.36
CA LYS A 329 1.02 13.79 36.70
C LYS A 329 2.54 13.78 36.87
N ARG A 330 3.28 13.35 35.85
CA ARG A 330 4.75 13.41 35.86
C ARG A 330 5.27 14.84 35.94
N ASN A 331 4.61 15.80 35.30
CA ASN A 331 4.97 17.22 35.38
C ASN A 331 4.65 17.82 36.76
N GLU A 332 3.51 17.48 37.36
CA GLU A 332 3.20 17.85 38.75
C GLU A 332 4.27 17.34 39.72
N ILE A 333 4.70 16.07 39.57
CA ILE A 333 5.79 15.48 40.36
C ILE A 333 7.11 16.24 40.14
N ARG A 334 7.47 16.58 38.89
CA ARG A 334 8.70 17.34 38.60
C ARG A 334 8.68 18.71 39.27
N LEU A 335 7.56 19.44 39.18
CA LEU A 335 7.40 20.75 39.82
C LEU A 335 7.51 20.65 41.34
N ALA A 336 6.81 19.69 41.95
CA ALA A 336 6.86 19.46 43.39
C ALA A 336 8.27 19.05 43.86
N ASN A 337 9.02 18.27 43.07
CA ASN A 337 10.42 17.95 43.37
C ASN A 337 11.34 19.18 43.33
N ILE A 338 11.15 20.08 42.35
CA ILE A 338 11.90 21.35 42.28
C ILE A 338 11.61 22.20 43.52
N GLN A 339 10.34 22.35 43.89
CA GLN A 339 9.94 23.08 45.09
C GLN A 339 10.48 22.43 46.37
N LEU A 340 10.38 21.11 46.49
CA LEU A 340 10.90 20.36 47.64
C LEU A 340 12.42 20.52 47.77
N ALA A 341 13.16 20.53 46.65
CA ALA A 341 14.59 20.78 46.67
C ALA A 341 14.91 22.19 47.22
N ALA A 342 14.15 23.21 46.81
CA ALA A 342 14.30 24.57 47.34
C ALA A 342 13.98 24.65 48.84
N VAL A 343 12.91 24.00 49.30
CA VAL A 343 12.51 23.95 50.71
C VAL A 343 13.53 23.18 51.56
N ARG A 344 14.07 22.06 51.06
CA ARG A 344 15.14 21.31 51.75
C ARG A 344 16.42 22.11 51.90
N ALA A 345 16.82 22.86 50.87
CA ALA A 345 17.96 23.76 50.96
C ALA A 345 17.78 24.82 52.07
N GLN A 346 16.56 25.32 52.30
CA GLN A 346 16.26 26.22 53.42
C GLN A 346 16.37 25.53 54.80
N GLN A 347 16.12 24.22 54.89
CA GLN A 347 16.27 23.44 56.14
C GLN A 347 17.74 23.16 56.48
N GLU A 348 18.58 22.97 55.46
CA GLU A 348 20.00 22.65 55.58
C GLU A 348 20.90 23.87 55.88
N MET A 349 20.31 25.08 55.92
CA MET A 349 21.01 26.33 56.19
C MET A 349 21.82 26.31 57.50
N LYS A 350 23.10 26.68 57.40
CA LYS A 350 24.03 26.78 58.54
C LYS A 350 23.65 27.95 59.45
N THR A 351 23.92 27.78 60.74
CA THR A 351 23.46 28.67 61.81
C THR A 351 24.63 29.18 62.63
N ILE A 352 24.66 30.46 62.97
CA ILE A 352 25.64 31.04 63.90
C ILE A 352 24.92 31.61 65.11
N PHE A 353 25.44 31.29 66.29
CA PHE A 353 25.01 31.87 67.55
C PHE A 353 25.91 33.03 67.94
N PHE A 354 25.30 34.18 68.21
CA PHE A 354 25.97 35.32 68.82
C PHE A 354 25.67 35.33 70.33
N ILE A 355 26.69 35.12 71.17
CA ILE A 355 26.56 35.27 72.62
C ILE A 355 27.32 36.54 73.02
N VAL A 356 26.60 37.52 73.58
CA VAL A 356 27.21 38.70 74.19
C VAL A 356 27.53 38.38 75.65
N ILE A 357 28.80 38.17 75.96
CA ILE A 357 29.28 38.03 77.35
C ILE A 357 30.08 39.30 77.69
N ALA A 358 29.61 40.06 78.69
CA ALA A 358 30.31 41.21 79.26
C ALA A 358 30.84 42.24 78.25
N GLY A 359 29.99 42.67 77.30
CA GLY A 359 30.33 43.74 76.35
C GLY A 359 31.27 43.35 75.19
N LYS A 360 31.63 42.06 75.06
CA LYS A 360 32.31 41.53 73.86
C LYS A 360 31.42 40.50 73.17
N VAL A 361 31.30 40.63 71.85
CA VAL A 361 30.60 39.69 70.97
C VAL A 361 31.54 38.52 70.70
N ALA A 362 31.16 37.30 71.13
CA ALA A 362 31.89 36.08 70.80
C ALA A 362 31.07 35.26 69.79
N ILE A 363 31.72 34.83 68.70
CA ILE A 363 31.14 34.04 67.61
C ILE A 363 31.55 32.58 67.80
N PHE A 364 30.57 31.68 67.92
CA PHE A 364 30.83 30.23 67.94
C PHE A 364 30.16 29.55 66.74
N PRO A 365 30.93 28.94 65.82
CA PRO A 365 30.36 28.03 64.83
C PRO A 365 30.01 26.70 65.51
N ILE A 366 28.75 26.26 65.43
CA ILE A 366 28.32 24.94 65.92
C ILE A 366 28.17 23.99 64.73
N LEU A 367 28.89 22.87 64.79
CA LEU A 367 28.70 21.69 63.94
C LEU A 367 27.31 21.09 64.23
N THR A 368 26.44 21.03 63.22
CA THR A 368 25.05 20.57 63.29
C THR A 368 24.92 19.19 63.95
N VAL A 369 24.31 19.11 65.14
CA VAL A 369 23.91 17.84 65.77
C VAL A 369 22.53 17.45 65.25
N VAL A 370 22.48 16.31 64.55
CA VAL A 370 21.27 15.64 64.08
C VAL A 370 20.40 15.23 65.29
N LEU A 371 19.20 15.80 65.40
CA LEU A 371 18.15 15.35 66.32
C LEU A 371 17.53 14.05 65.78
N SER A 372 18.07 12.91 66.23
CA SER A 372 17.37 11.62 66.21
C SER A 372 16.66 11.43 67.55
N LEU A 373 15.35 11.58 67.55
CA LEU A 373 14.47 11.12 68.64
C LEU A 373 13.55 10.05 68.06
N THR A 374 13.80 8.78 68.40
CA THR A 374 12.77 7.81 68.80
C THR A 374 13.40 6.48 69.23
N LYS A 375 13.49 6.27 70.54
CA LYS A 375 12.95 5.13 71.31
C LYS A 375 13.77 4.92 72.58
N SER A 376 13.25 5.43 73.70
CA SER A 376 13.57 4.87 75.02
C SER A 376 12.70 3.66 75.29
N SER A 377 13.37 2.58 75.67
CA SER A 377 12.87 1.37 76.31
C SER A 377 11.97 1.62 77.52
N ILE A 378 10.87 0.87 77.66
CA ILE A 378 10.32 0.38 78.93
C ILE A 378 9.66 -0.99 78.67
N GLY A 379 10.11 -2.04 79.38
CA GLY A 379 9.40 -3.31 79.57
C GLY A 379 9.83 -4.44 78.65
#